data_AF-A0A3P7IN81-F1
#
_entry.id   AF-A0A3P7IN81-F1
#
_cell.length_a   1.000
_cell.length_b   1.000
_cell.length_c   1.000
_cell.angle_alpha   90.00
_cell.angle_beta   90.00
_cell.angle_gamma   90.00
#
_symmetry.space_group_name_H-M   'P 1'
#
loop_
_entity.id
_entity.type
_entity.pdbx_description
1 polymer ?
#
loop_
_entity_poly.entity_id
_entity_poly.type
_entity_poly.pdbx_seq_one_letter_code
_entity_poly.pdbx_strand_id
1 'polypeptide(L)'
;MEIPMEVLKQFAELGAFGALVPPEYEGVGMNNSQMAKMAEIVGSHDLALGVIMGAHQVGFITFCSNLTSDLLNVIDWKEFYFSRLAIKASSYLVLKHRKRSIYRI
;
A
#
# COMPACT_ATOMS: atom_id res chain seq x y z
N MET A 1 -0.58 -20.37 -13.22
CA MET A 1 -1.90 -19.69 -13.19
C MET A 1 -1.62 -18.21 -13.01
N GLU A 2 -2.18 -17.37 -13.88
CA GLU A 2 -2.01 -15.91 -13.82
C GLU A 2 -3.23 -15.31 -13.12
N ILE A 3 -3.02 -14.33 -12.23
CA ILE A 3 -4.11 -13.64 -11.55
C ILE A 3 -4.65 -12.55 -12.48
N PRO A 4 -5.94 -12.53 -12.83
CA PRO A 4 -6.51 -11.48 -13.67
C PRO A 4 -6.37 -10.10 -13.02
N MET A 5 -6.03 -9.09 -13.84
CA MET A 5 -5.83 -7.71 -13.34
C MET A 5 -7.05 -7.12 -12.63
N GLU A 6 -8.26 -7.49 -13.04
CA GLU A 6 -9.50 -7.06 -12.38
C GLU A 6 -9.59 -7.55 -10.93
N VAL A 7 -9.12 -8.77 -10.66
CA VAL A 7 -9.09 -9.33 -9.28
C VAL A 7 -8.13 -8.54 -8.41
N LEU A 8 -6.93 -8.23 -8.92
CA LEU A 8 -5.96 -7.40 -8.19
C LEU A 8 -6.47 -6.00 -7.93
N LYS A 9 -7.25 -5.44 -8.85
CA LYS A 9 -7.88 -4.13 -8.68
C LYS A 9 -8.94 -4.17 -7.57
N GLN A 10 -9.84 -5.16 -7.58
CA GLN A 10 -10.82 -5.34 -6.51
C GLN A 10 -10.15 -5.58 -5.16
N PHE A 11 -9.06 -6.36 -5.14
CA PHE A 11 -8.27 -6.59 -3.94
C PHE A 11 -7.64 -5.31 -3.39
N ALA A 12 -7.20 -4.41 -4.28
CA ALA A 12 -6.74 -3.08 -3.91
C ALA A 12 -7.85 -2.19 -3.35
N GLU A 13 -9.05 -2.23 -3.95
CA GLU A 13 -10.23 -1.47 -3.49
C GLU A 13 -10.67 -1.89 -2.07
N LEU A 14 -10.42 -3.14 -1.68
CA LEU A 14 -10.61 -3.64 -0.31
C LEU A 14 -9.53 -3.18 0.68
N GLY A 15 -8.51 -2.45 0.22
CA GLY A 15 -7.42 -1.94 1.06
C GLY A 15 -6.28 -2.92 1.32
N ALA A 16 -6.21 -4.06 0.61
CA ALA A 16 -5.20 -5.09 0.83
C ALA A 16 -3.75 -4.58 0.72
N PHE A 17 -3.52 -3.62 -0.17
CA PHE A 17 -2.21 -3.02 -0.40
C PHE A 17 -1.89 -1.85 0.56
N GLY A 18 -2.91 -1.26 1.18
CA GLY A 18 -2.79 -0.23 2.22
C GLY A 18 -2.97 -0.77 3.64
N ALA A 19 -2.85 -2.08 3.85
CA ALA A 19 -3.26 -2.73 5.10
C ALA A 19 -2.57 -2.15 6.34
N LEU A 20 -1.25 -1.94 6.29
CA LEU A 20 -0.45 -1.38 7.40
C LEU A 20 -0.36 0.15 7.37
N VAL A 21 -0.94 0.80 6.36
CA VAL A 21 -0.89 2.26 6.22
C VAL A 21 -1.85 2.88 7.23
N PRO A 22 -1.43 3.86 8.02
CA PRO A 22 -2.31 4.55 8.95
C PRO A 22 -3.51 5.22 8.26
N PRO A 23 -4.69 5.30 8.91
CA PRO A 23 -5.89 5.88 8.31
C PRO A 23 -5.74 7.35 7.89
N GLU A 24 -4.90 8.14 8.57
CA GLU A 24 -4.58 9.53 8.20
C GLU A 24 -3.96 9.68 6.80
N TYR A 25 -3.46 8.57 6.22
CA TYR A 25 -2.93 8.51 4.87
C TYR A 25 -3.79 7.65 3.94
N GLU A 26 -5.10 7.53 4.21
CA GLU A 26 -6.06 6.73 3.41
C GLU A 26 -5.76 5.22 3.42
N GLY A 27 -5.12 4.73 4.49
CA GLY A 27 -4.85 3.32 4.73
C GLY A 27 -5.85 2.61 5.64
N VAL A 28 -5.66 1.30 5.83
CA VAL A 28 -6.55 0.49 6.70
C VAL A 28 -6.13 0.56 8.18
N GLY A 29 -4.85 0.79 8.47
CA GLY A 29 -4.34 0.97 9.83
C GLY A 29 -4.21 -0.33 10.64
N MET A 30 -4.07 -1.48 9.98
CA MET A 30 -3.84 -2.75 10.67
C MET A 30 -2.47 -2.75 11.36
N ASN A 31 -2.39 -3.43 12.51
CA ASN A 31 -1.11 -3.83 13.09
C ASN A 31 -0.57 -5.12 12.45
N ASN A 32 0.67 -5.48 12.76
CA ASN A 32 1.33 -6.65 12.18
C ASN A 32 0.59 -7.97 12.45
N SER A 33 -0.01 -8.14 13.63
CA SER A 33 -0.76 -9.36 13.96
C SER A 33 -2.08 -9.45 13.19
N GLN A 34 -2.78 -8.33 13.03
CA GLN A 34 -3.99 -8.25 12.21
C GLN A 34 -3.68 -8.51 10.73
N MET A 35 -2.61 -7.92 10.21
CA MET A 35 -2.14 -8.19 8.85
C MET A 35 -1.77 -9.67 8.70
N ALA A 36 -0.97 -10.24 9.61
CA ALA A 36 -0.58 -11.64 9.55
C ALA A 36 -1.80 -12.57 9.53
N LYS A 37 -2.83 -12.27 10.34
CA LYS A 37 -4.08 -13.03 10.31
C LYS A 37 -4.84 -12.87 8.99
N MET A 38 -4.88 -11.65 8.45
CA MET A 38 -5.48 -11.39 7.14
C MET A 38 -4.75 -12.15 6.03
N ALA A 39 -3.42 -12.18 6.05
CA ALA A 39 -2.60 -12.92 5.10
C ALA A 39 -2.77 -14.43 5.19
N GLU A 40 -2.93 -14.97 6.40
CA GLU A 40 -3.27 -16.37 6.63
C GLU A 40 -4.62 -16.72 5.98
N ILE A 41 -5.66 -15.92 6.24
CA ILE A 41 -7.01 -16.16 5.69
C ILE A 41 -7.00 -16.00 4.16
N VAL A 42 -6.40 -14.95 3.62
CA VAL A 42 -6.31 -14.76 2.16
C VAL A 42 -5.53 -15.92 1.55
N GLY A 43 -4.38 -16.27 2.12
CA GLY A 43 -3.51 -17.34 1.63
C GLY A 43 -4.15 -18.74 1.70
N SER A 44 -5.08 -18.97 2.64
CA SER A 44 -5.83 -20.23 2.70
C SER A 44 -6.85 -20.39 1.57
N HIS A 45 -7.27 -19.29 0.94
CA HIS A 45 -8.19 -19.29 -0.20
C HIS A 45 -7.44 -19.17 -1.52
N ASP A 46 -6.44 -18.29 -1.57
CA ASP A 46 -5.55 -18.08 -2.71
C ASP A 46 -4.16 -17.69 -2.21
N LEU A 47 -3.22 -18.64 -2.31
CA LEU A 47 -1.84 -18.45 -1.89
C LEU A 47 -1.15 -17.31 -2.65
N ALA A 48 -1.46 -17.13 -3.95
CA ALA A 48 -0.82 -16.10 -4.76
C ALA A 48 -1.27 -14.70 -4.32
N LEU A 49 -2.55 -14.51 -3.98
CA LEU A 49 -3.03 -13.25 -3.38
C LEU A 49 -2.41 -12.97 -2.01
N GLY A 50 -2.27 -14.00 -1.17
CA GLY A 50 -1.61 -13.87 0.14
C GLY A 50 -0.15 -13.43 0.02
N VAL A 51 0.60 -14.04 -0.91
CA VAL A 51 2.01 -13.69 -1.19
C VAL A 51 2.12 -12.27 -1.76
N ILE A 52 1.26 -11.89 -2.72
CA ILE A 52 1.25 -10.55 -3.31
C ILE A 52 0.95 -9.48 -2.26
N MET A 53 -0.01 -9.74 -1.37
CA MET A 53 -0.34 -8.83 -0.26
C MET A 53 0.86 -8.62 0.68
N GLY A 54 1.52 -9.71 1.11
CA GLY A 54 2.69 -9.63 1.98
C GLY A 54 3.90 -8.95 1.33
N ALA A 55 4.19 -9.31 0.07
CA ALA A 55 5.29 -8.71 -0.70
C ALA A 55 5.11 -7.19 -0.88
N HIS A 56 3.87 -6.71 -1.05
CA HIS A 56 3.58 -5.29 -1.16
C HIS A 56 3.94 -4.53 0.13
N GLN A 57 3.65 -5.09 1.30
CA GLN A 57 3.96 -4.45 2.58
C GLN A 57 5.47 -4.39 2.84
N VAL A 58 6.18 -5.50 2.62
CA VAL A 58 7.62 -5.61 2.91
C VAL A 58 8.46 -4.88 1.87
N GLY A 59 8.10 -4.99 0.58
CA GLY A 59 8.85 -4.40 -0.52
C GLY A 59 8.95 -2.88 -0.42
N PHE A 60 7.93 -2.23 0.14
CA PHE A 60 7.94 -0.78 0.30
C PHE A 60 8.71 -0.31 1.54
N ILE A 61 8.66 -1.07 2.65
CA ILE A 61 9.53 -0.82 3.82
C ILE A 61 11.00 -0.83 3.37
N THR A 62 11.41 -1.87 2.62
CA THR A 62 12.78 -2.03 2.13
C THR A 62 13.16 -0.97 1.08
N PHE A 63 12.22 -0.60 0.20
CA PHE A 63 12.46 0.46 -0.79
C PHE A 63 12.70 1.81 -0.12
N CYS A 64 11.90 2.16 0.88
CA CYS A 64 12.05 3.40 1.60
C CYS A 64 13.28 3.40 2.53
N SER A 65 13.64 2.29 3.18
CA SER A 65 14.88 2.23 3.95
C SER A 65 16.12 2.48 3.07
N ASN A 66 16.10 2.04 1.82
CA ASN A 66 17.19 2.31 0.87
C ASN A 66 17.18 3.74 0.29
N LEU A 67 16.07 4.49 0.41
CA LEU A 67 16.03 5.94 0.15
C LEU A 67 16.41 6.77 1.39
N THR A 68 16.41 6.18 2.58
CA THR A 68 16.55 6.93 3.84
C THR A 68 17.97 7.36 4.18
N SER A 69 19.04 6.87 3.55
CA SER A 69 20.38 7.35 3.92
C SER A 69 20.61 8.83 3.60
N ASP A 70 19.91 9.38 2.58
CA ASP A 70 20.34 10.64 1.96
C ASP A 70 19.41 11.85 2.23
N LEU A 71 18.23 11.65 2.82
CA LEU A 71 17.17 12.68 2.85
C LEU A 71 16.51 12.86 4.25
N LEU A 72 17.05 12.22 5.31
CA LEU A 72 16.46 12.11 6.67
C LEU A 72 16.02 13.43 7.32
N ASN A 73 16.55 14.57 6.89
CA ASN A 73 16.35 15.86 7.56
C ASN A 73 15.54 16.89 6.77
N VAL A 74 15.05 16.59 5.56
CA VAL A 74 14.47 17.60 4.65
C VAL A 74 12.99 17.35 4.34
N ILE A 75 12.49 16.13 4.51
CA ILE A 75 11.12 15.74 4.14
C ILE A 75 10.49 15.03 5.33
N ASP A 76 9.23 15.32 5.64
CA ASP A 76 8.44 14.46 6.54
C ASP A 76 8.22 13.12 5.84
N TRP A 77 9.10 12.19 6.18
CA TRP A 77 9.15 10.88 5.55
C TRP A 77 7.91 10.06 5.77
N LYS A 78 7.16 10.27 6.86
CA LYS A 78 5.93 9.51 7.11
C LYS A 78 4.88 9.87 6.07
N GLU A 79 4.72 11.16 5.81
CA GLU A 79 3.80 11.65 4.78
C GLU A 79 4.23 11.16 3.39
N PHE A 80 5.52 11.23 3.05
CA PHE A 80 6.02 10.73 1.77
C PHE A 80 5.88 9.21 1.62
N TYR A 81 6.21 8.45 2.66
CA TYR A 81 6.16 6.98 2.73
C TYR A 81 4.71 6.50 2.58
N PHE A 82 3.82 6.95 3.46
CA PHE A 82 2.47 6.43 3.51
C PHE A 82 1.60 6.93 2.37
N SER A 83 1.79 8.18 1.90
CA SER A 83 1.07 8.68 0.72
C SER A 83 1.42 7.87 -0.53
N ARG A 84 2.66 7.43 -0.71
CA ARG A 84 3.07 6.63 -1.89
C ARG A 84 2.60 5.18 -1.80
N LEU A 85 2.57 4.58 -0.60
CA LEU A 85 1.97 3.25 -0.42
C LEU A 85 0.48 3.30 -0.73
N ALA A 86 -0.24 4.29 -0.17
CA ALA A 86 -1.65 4.52 -0.44
C ALA A 86 -1.90 4.80 -1.92
N ILE A 87 -1.21 5.79 -2.52
CA ILE A 87 -1.43 6.22 -3.91
C ILE A 87 -1.09 5.13 -4.94
N LYS A 88 -0.03 4.32 -4.71
CA LYS A 88 0.32 3.23 -5.64
C LYS A 88 -0.57 2.00 -5.46
N ALA A 89 -0.95 1.66 -4.23
CA ALA A 89 -1.99 0.68 -3.93
C ALA A 89 -3.34 1.06 -4.55
N SER A 90 -3.71 2.33 -4.46
CA SER A 90 -4.97 2.91 -4.89
C SER A 90 -4.92 3.50 -6.30
N SER A 91 -3.93 3.15 -7.14
CA SER A 91 -3.74 3.78 -8.46
C SER A 91 -5.00 3.69 -9.35
N TYR A 92 -5.93 2.78 -9.05
CA TYR A 92 -7.25 2.74 -9.71
C TYR A 92 -8.32 3.68 -9.10
N LEU A 93 -8.25 4.01 -7.81
CA LEU A 93 -9.22 4.87 -7.10
C LEU A 93 -8.78 6.35 -7.03
N VAL A 94 -7.49 6.64 -6.78
CA VAL A 94 -7.02 8.02 -6.50
C VAL A 94 -6.77 8.85 -7.76
N LEU A 95 -6.51 8.21 -8.92
CA LEU A 95 -6.46 8.94 -10.19
C LEU A 95 -7.82 9.55 -10.59
N LYS A 96 -8.92 9.07 -10.02
CA LYS A 96 -10.26 9.62 -10.27
C LYS A 96 -10.59 10.84 -9.41
N HIS A 97 -9.82 11.14 -8.36
CA HIS A 97 -10.12 12.26 -7.43
C HIS A 97 -9.04 13.35 -7.33
N ARG A 98 -7.83 13.16 -7.87
CA ARG A 98 -6.75 14.17 -7.81
C ARG A 98 -6.46 14.95 -9.10
N LYS A 99 -7.46 15.25 -9.95
CA LYS A 99 -7.30 16.25 -11.03
C LYS A 99 -7.34 17.72 -10.57
N ARG A 100 -7.29 18.04 -9.26
CA ARG A 100 -7.54 19.42 -8.78
C ARG A 100 -6.54 20.07 -7.82
N SER A 101 -5.45 19.43 -7.39
CA SER A 101 -4.59 20.06 -6.36
C SER A 101 -3.10 19.74 -6.49
N ILE A 102 -2.54 19.80 -7.70
CA ILE A 102 -1.08 19.71 -7.90
C ILE A 102 -0.53 20.92 -8.71
N TYR A 103 -1.34 21.96 -8.91
CA TYR A 103 -0.86 23.26 -9.41
C TYR A 103 -1.26 24.35 -8.43
N ARG A 104 -0.52 24.44 -7.32
CA ARG A 104 -0.51 25.63 -6.47
C ARG A 104 0.85 25.75 -5.77
N ILE A 105 1.91 25.79 -6.58
CA ILE A 105 3.14 26.59 -6.39
C ILE A 105 3.57 26.98 -7.80
#